data_AF-A0A966YLM3-F1
#
_entry.id   AF-A0A966YLM3-F1
#
_cell.length_a   1.000
_cell.length_b   1.000
_cell.length_c   1.000
_cell.angle_alpha   90.00
_cell.angle_beta   90.00
_cell.angle_gamma   90.00
#
_symmetry.space_group_name_H-M   'P 1'
#
loop_
_entity.id
_entity.type
_entity.pdbx_description
1 polymer ?
#
loop_
_entity_poly.entity_id
_entity_poly.type
_entity_poly.pdbx_seq_one_letter_code
_entity_poly.pdbx_strand_id
1 'polypeptide(L)'
;MSVVQQSGKSATAVPGGWRQSDDVWAMVMAAVLLAVTWFCLQPVGGVRPTEGALADGAYTNLLTPWVAKPGGWTADPLKAFAGTTQAGGPTKGLAVAATATGCLMVFVLALAGTGVPIRKSLPGVAVVTLLAVLAWLASTQATIKSLQLSYVLWAFVGGLFMSNVIGVPNWLKPGLRGELFIKTGLVLMGAGLLFGTLMKLGPPGILVSWITTP
;
A
#
# COMPACT_ATOMS: atom_id res chain seq x y z
N MET A 1 -62.36 4.00 8.23
CA MET A 1 -62.05 3.02 7.16
C MET A 1 -61.13 3.73 6.18
N SER A 2 -59.89 3.35 5.92
CA SER A 2 -59.22 2.07 6.07
C SER A 2 -57.73 2.31 6.30
N VAL A 3 -57.24 1.76 7.41
CA VAL A 3 -55.83 1.39 7.59
C VAL A 3 -55.44 0.51 6.39
N VAL A 4 -54.52 0.98 5.55
CA VAL A 4 -53.85 0.11 4.57
C VAL A 4 -52.47 -0.19 5.12
N GLN A 5 -52.35 -1.42 5.61
CA GLN A 5 -51.11 -2.10 5.95
C GLN A 5 -50.09 -1.95 4.80
N GLN A 6 -48.94 -1.36 5.09
CA GLN A 6 -47.69 -1.75 4.44
C GLN A 6 -46.86 -2.51 5.47
N SER A 7 -47.27 -3.76 5.68
CA SER A 7 -46.47 -4.80 6.30
C SER A 7 -45.62 -5.48 5.21
N GLY A 8 -44.34 -5.68 5.49
CA GLY A 8 -43.58 -6.78 4.90
C GLY A 8 -42.68 -6.42 3.72
N LYS A 9 -41.48 -5.93 4.01
CA LYS A 9 -40.22 -6.38 3.41
C LYS A 9 -39.04 -5.76 4.17
N SER A 10 -38.88 -6.15 5.43
CA SER A 10 -37.56 -6.13 6.06
C SER A 10 -36.71 -7.15 5.29
N ALA A 11 -35.87 -6.65 4.38
CA ALA A 11 -34.87 -7.46 3.71
C ALA A 11 -33.98 -8.09 4.80
N THR A 12 -34.17 -9.38 5.04
CA THR A 12 -33.27 -10.19 5.85
C THR A 12 -31.94 -10.22 5.11
N ALA A 13 -31.00 -9.35 5.51
CA ALA A 13 -29.61 -9.51 5.13
C ALA A 13 -29.16 -10.86 5.70
N VAL A 14 -28.99 -11.86 4.84
CA VAL A 14 -28.28 -13.08 5.22
C VAL A 14 -26.89 -12.60 5.66
N PRO A 15 -26.49 -12.80 6.93
CA PRO A 15 -25.15 -12.43 7.35
C PRO A 15 -24.19 -13.25 6.50
N GLY A 16 -23.41 -12.56 5.65
CA GLY A 16 -22.30 -13.18 4.94
C GLY A 16 -21.45 -13.90 5.99
N GLY A 17 -21.15 -15.18 5.75
CA GLY A 17 -20.38 -15.97 6.72
C GLY A 17 -19.09 -15.25 7.08
N TRP A 18 -18.62 -15.38 8.32
CA TRP A 18 -17.46 -14.68 8.88
C TRP A 18 -16.19 -14.66 7.97
N ARG A 19 -16.06 -15.63 7.05
CA ARG A 19 -15.00 -15.71 6.02
C ARG A 19 -15.13 -14.71 4.84
N GLN A 20 -16.29 -14.11 4.64
CA GLN A 20 -16.54 -13.10 3.60
C GLN A 20 -16.48 -11.67 4.13
N SER A 21 -16.25 -11.49 5.44
CA SER A 21 -16.11 -10.17 6.04
C SER A 21 -14.88 -9.45 5.50
N ASP A 22 -15.05 -8.18 5.15
CA ASP A 22 -13.97 -7.31 4.68
C ASP A 22 -12.83 -7.19 5.72
N ASP A 23 -13.13 -7.31 7.02
CA ASP A 23 -12.14 -7.34 8.10
C ASP A 23 -11.18 -8.54 8.01
N VAL A 24 -11.72 -9.73 7.75
CA VAL A 24 -10.92 -10.96 7.66
C VAL A 24 -10.02 -10.90 6.43
N TRP A 25 -10.56 -10.43 5.31
CA TRP A 25 -9.76 -10.22 4.11
C TRP A 25 -8.70 -9.13 4.29
N ALA A 26 -9.00 -8.05 5.01
CA ALA A 26 -8.02 -7.00 5.32
C ALA A 26 -6.83 -7.56 6.12
N MET A 27 -7.10 -8.41 7.11
CA MET A 27 -6.07 -9.08 7.92
C MET A 27 -5.25 -10.07 7.10
N VAL A 28 -5.90 -10.92 6.29
CA VAL A 28 -5.21 -11.90 5.43
C VAL A 28 -4.28 -11.19 4.44
N MET A 29 -4.75 -10.10 3.81
CA MET A 29 -3.92 -9.33 2.89
C MET A 29 -2.70 -8.70 3.57
N ALA A 30 -2.88 -8.14 4.77
CA ALA A 30 -1.76 -7.60 5.55
C ALA A 30 -0.74 -8.69 5.90
N ALA A 31 -1.20 -9.87 6.35
CA ALA A 31 -0.34 -10.99 6.70
C ALA A 31 0.43 -11.54 5.49
N VAL A 32 -0.22 -11.67 4.33
CA VAL A 32 0.43 -12.10 3.08
C VAL A 32 1.51 -11.11 2.67
N LEU A 33 1.24 -9.80 2.75
CA LEU A 33 2.24 -8.79 2.44
C LEU A 33 3.46 -8.86 3.37
N LEU A 34 3.24 -9.06 4.67
CA LEU A 34 4.33 -9.24 5.62
C LEU A 34 5.14 -10.50 5.34
N ALA A 35 4.49 -11.62 5.01
CA ALA A 35 5.17 -12.86 4.65
C ALA A 35 6.01 -12.70 3.37
N VAL A 36 5.49 -11.99 2.37
CA VAL A 36 6.25 -11.67 1.14
C VAL A 36 7.45 -10.79 1.47
N THR A 37 7.29 -9.74 2.30
CA THR A 37 8.42 -8.90 2.70
C THR A 37 9.47 -9.67 3.49
N TRP A 38 9.06 -10.59 4.37
CA TRP A 38 9.97 -11.48 5.08
C TRP A 38 10.75 -12.37 4.12
N PHE A 39 10.08 -12.96 3.11
CA PHE A 39 10.74 -13.79 2.10
C PHE A 39 11.72 -12.99 1.23
N CYS A 40 11.40 -11.73 0.93
CA CYS A 40 12.29 -10.84 0.18
C CYS A 40 13.49 -10.33 0.99
N LEU A 41 13.42 -10.36 2.32
CA LEU A 41 14.56 -10.12 3.21
C LEU A 41 15.32 -11.43 3.42
N GLN A 42 16.42 -11.60 2.70
CA GLN A 42 17.29 -12.75 2.89
C GLN A 42 18.42 -12.42 3.87
N PRO A 43 18.69 -13.27 4.87
CA PRO A 43 19.82 -13.09 5.76
C PRO A 43 21.12 -13.28 4.97
N VAL A 44 22.03 -12.33 5.09
CA VAL A 44 23.35 -12.42 4.46
C VAL A 44 24.20 -13.35 5.32
N GLY A 45 24.59 -14.49 4.75
CA GLY A 45 25.45 -15.46 5.43
C GLY A 45 26.76 -14.82 5.88
N GLY A 46 27.02 -14.81 7.19
CA GLY A 46 28.31 -14.41 7.77
C GLY A 46 28.27 -13.23 8.75
N VAL A 47 27.18 -12.47 8.83
CA VAL A 47 27.03 -11.37 9.80
C VAL A 47 26.17 -11.86 10.96
N ARG A 48 26.79 -12.10 12.12
CA ARG A 48 26.05 -12.37 13.36
C ARG A 48 25.32 -11.07 13.74
N PRO A 49 24.01 -11.09 13.98
CA PRO A 49 23.31 -9.91 14.49
C PRO A 49 23.95 -9.55 15.83
N THR A 50 24.68 -8.43 15.85
CA THR A 50 25.24 -7.90 17.10
C THR A 50 24.08 -7.29 17.87
N GLU A 51 23.93 -7.68 19.14
CA GLU A 51 22.77 -7.32 19.95
C GLU A 51 22.51 -5.80 19.93
N GLY A 52 21.27 -5.40 19.63
CA GLY A 52 20.78 -4.03 19.81
C GLY A 52 20.91 -3.09 18.62
N ALA A 53 21.58 -3.46 17.53
CA ALA A 53 21.58 -2.69 16.29
C ALA A 53 21.27 -3.63 15.12
N LEU A 54 20.32 -3.23 14.27
CA LEU A 54 20.23 -3.77 12.91
C LEU A 54 21.61 -3.53 12.30
N ALA A 55 22.49 -4.52 12.29
CA ALA A 55 23.79 -4.38 11.66
C ALA A 55 23.51 -4.06 10.19
N ASP A 56 23.77 -2.82 9.78
CA ASP A 56 23.61 -2.34 8.41
C ASP A 56 24.41 -3.29 7.49
N GLY A 57 23.73 -4.29 6.92
CA GLY A 57 24.35 -5.37 6.13
C GLY A 57 23.98 -6.81 6.50
N ALA A 58 23.26 -7.08 7.59
CA ALA A 58 22.84 -8.45 7.95
C ALA A 58 21.70 -9.01 7.07
N TYR A 59 20.95 -8.14 6.40
CA TYR A 59 19.84 -8.51 5.53
C TYR A 59 20.00 -7.85 4.16
N THR A 60 19.92 -8.64 3.09
CA THR A 60 19.83 -8.13 1.71
C THR A 60 18.40 -8.24 1.23
N ASN A 61 17.94 -7.18 0.57
CA ASN A 61 16.61 -7.13 0.00
C ASN A 61 16.70 -7.49 -1.49
N LEU A 62 16.04 -8.57 -1.91
CA LEU A 62 16.00 -8.94 -3.34
C LEU A 62 15.25 -7.92 -4.21
N LEU A 63 14.46 -7.06 -3.58
CA LEU A 63 13.64 -6.04 -4.23
C LEU A 63 14.35 -4.68 -4.37
N THR A 64 15.46 -4.42 -3.68
CA THR A 64 16.13 -3.11 -3.76
C THR A 64 16.64 -2.72 -5.15
N PRO A 65 17.05 -3.65 -6.05
CA PRO A 65 17.41 -3.28 -7.42
C PRO A 65 16.21 -2.88 -8.29
N TRP A 66 15.03 -3.42 -7.95
CA TRP A 66 13.81 -3.31 -8.75
C TRP A 66 12.81 -2.27 -8.22
N VAL A 67 13.01 -1.80 -6.99
CA VAL A 67 12.19 -0.78 -6.34
C VAL A 67 12.97 0.52 -6.26
N ALA A 68 12.50 1.55 -6.96
CA ALA A 68 13.15 2.85 -6.96
C ALA A 68 12.17 4.02 -6.92
N LYS A 69 12.72 5.16 -6.47
CA LYS A 69 12.02 6.42 -6.37
C LYS A 69 12.35 7.33 -7.57
N PRO A 70 11.37 8.03 -8.19
CA PRO A 70 11.62 9.06 -9.18
C PRO A 70 12.59 10.10 -8.61
N GLY A 71 13.54 10.52 -9.44
CA GLY A 71 14.48 11.57 -9.07
C GLY A 71 13.83 12.96 -9.10
N GLY A 72 14.44 13.90 -8.38
CA GLY A 72 14.14 15.34 -8.46
C GLY A 72 14.12 15.83 -9.91
N TRP A 73 13.14 16.66 -10.29
CA TRP A 73 13.14 17.35 -11.57
C TRP A 73 12.88 18.85 -11.38
N THR A 74 13.31 19.65 -12.36
CA THR A 74 13.20 21.12 -12.38
C THR A 74 12.50 21.59 -13.65
N ALA A 75 13.16 21.44 -14.81
CA ALA A 75 12.64 21.89 -16.10
C ALA A 75 11.92 20.78 -16.89
N ASP A 76 12.41 19.53 -16.81
CA ASP A 76 11.86 18.39 -17.57
C ASP A 76 11.44 17.25 -16.63
N PRO A 77 10.17 16.83 -16.61
CA PRO A 77 9.71 15.71 -15.79
C PRO A 77 10.32 14.37 -16.23
N LEU A 78 10.78 14.26 -17.47
CA LEU A 78 11.46 13.07 -17.98
C LEU A 78 12.86 12.87 -17.37
N LYS A 79 13.50 13.92 -16.84
CA LYS A 79 14.77 13.82 -16.10
C LYS A 79 14.61 13.13 -14.74
N ALA A 80 13.39 13.13 -14.17
CA ALA A 80 13.06 12.35 -12.98
C ALA A 80 13.23 10.83 -13.20
N PHE A 81 13.06 10.39 -14.45
CA PHE A 81 13.14 9.00 -14.87
C PHE A 81 14.45 8.64 -15.57
N ALA A 82 15.28 9.64 -15.87
CA ALA A 82 16.58 9.46 -16.51
C ALA A 82 17.64 9.03 -15.48
N GLY A 83 18.46 8.05 -15.86
CA GLY A 83 19.57 7.51 -15.06
C GLY A 83 19.34 6.08 -14.57
N THR A 84 20.32 5.53 -13.87
CA THR A 84 20.30 4.18 -13.27
C THR A 84 20.06 4.28 -11.77
N THR A 85 19.38 3.28 -11.20
CA THR A 85 19.04 3.25 -9.77
C THR A 85 20.24 2.90 -8.91
N GLN A 86 21.09 1.97 -9.37
CA GLN A 86 22.37 1.52 -8.79
C GLN A 86 23.28 0.98 -9.93
N ALA A 87 24.58 0.79 -9.66
CA ALA A 87 25.50 0.17 -10.62
C ALA A 87 25.04 -1.26 -10.99
N GLY A 88 24.56 -1.45 -12.22
CA GLY A 88 24.02 -2.71 -12.72
C GLY A 88 22.49 -2.88 -12.64
N GLY A 89 21.74 -1.88 -12.17
CA GLY A 89 20.28 -1.91 -12.13
C GLY A 89 19.60 -1.35 -13.40
N PRO A 90 18.30 -1.65 -13.63
CA PRO A 90 17.54 -1.09 -14.73
C PRO A 90 17.38 0.44 -14.61
N THR A 91 16.95 1.09 -15.70
CA THR A 91 16.73 2.55 -15.70
C THR A 91 15.75 2.97 -14.61
N LYS A 92 15.93 4.17 -14.01
CA LYS A 92 15.05 4.71 -12.96
C LYS A 92 13.59 4.70 -13.40
N GLY A 93 13.31 4.99 -14.67
CA GLY A 93 11.99 4.83 -15.28
C GLY A 93 11.43 3.42 -15.18
N LEU A 94 12.21 2.40 -15.50
CA LEU A 94 11.77 1.01 -15.42
C LEU A 94 11.57 0.55 -13.97
N ALA A 95 12.40 1.00 -13.03
CA ALA A 95 12.24 0.65 -11.62
C ALA A 95 11.01 1.34 -10.97
N VAL A 96 10.69 2.57 -11.38
CA VAL A 96 9.42 3.21 -10.97
C VAL A 96 8.23 2.49 -11.59
N ALA A 97 8.32 2.10 -12.87
CA ALA A 97 7.28 1.30 -13.53
C ALA A 97 7.12 -0.08 -12.87
N ALA A 98 8.21 -0.74 -12.49
CA ALA A 98 8.20 -2.02 -11.78
C ALA A 98 7.57 -1.88 -10.40
N THR A 99 7.86 -0.79 -9.68
CA THR A 99 7.21 -0.47 -8.40
C THR A 99 5.72 -0.23 -8.58
N ALA A 100 5.32 0.59 -9.57
CA ALA A 100 3.92 0.85 -9.87
C ALA A 100 3.16 -0.42 -10.29
N THR A 101 3.79 -1.29 -11.09
CA THR A 101 3.21 -2.57 -11.50
C THR A 101 3.12 -3.53 -10.31
N GLY A 102 4.13 -3.56 -9.43
CA GLY A 102 4.11 -4.31 -8.18
C GLY A 102 2.97 -3.89 -7.26
N CYS A 103 2.81 -2.57 -7.04
CA CYS A 103 1.68 -2.03 -6.28
C CYS A 103 0.34 -2.42 -6.94
N LEU A 104 0.21 -2.25 -8.25
CA LEU A 104 -0.99 -2.63 -8.98
C LEU A 104 -1.31 -4.11 -8.80
N MET A 105 -0.33 -5.00 -8.93
CA MET A 105 -0.51 -6.44 -8.72
C MET A 105 -1.01 -6.75 -7.31
N VAL A 106 -0.39 -6.15 -6.29
CA VAL A 106 -0.80 -6.34 -4.88
C VAL A 106 -2.24 -5.89 -4.66
N PHE A 107 -2.62 -4.69 -5.11
CA PHE A 107 -3.97 -4.16 -4.93
C PHE A 107 -5.03 -4.93 -5.75
N VAL A 108 -4.67 -5.41 -6.94
CA VAL A 108 -5.56 -6.25 -7.74
C VAL A 108 -5.77 -7.62 -7.09
N LEU A 109 -4.71 -8.24 -6.56
CA LEU A 109 -4.81 -9.49 -5.79
C LEU A 109 -5.65 -9.31 -4.52
N ALA A 110 -5.52 -8.17 -3.85
CA ALA A 110 -6.35 -7.82 -2.70
C ALA A 110 -7.85 -7.84 -3.03
N LEU A 111 -8.22 -7.22 -4.14
CA LEU A 111 -9.61 -7.16 -4.59
C LEU A 111 -10.11 -8.52 -5.12
N ALA A 112 -9.22 -9.32 -5.75
CA ALA A 112 -9.54 -10.66 -6.20
C ALA A 112 -9.96 -11.57 -5.03
N GLY A 113 -9.28 -11.47 -3.88
CA GLY A 113 -9.63 -12.19 -2.65
C GLY A 113 -11.05 -11.87 -2.17
N THR A 114 -11.49 -10.63 -2.33
CA THR A 114 -12.84 -10.20 -1.92
C THR A 114 -13.98 -10.58 -2.88
N GLY A 115 -13.72 -11.43 -3.88
CA GLY A 115 -14.73 -11.94 -4.81
C GLY A 115 -15.07 -11.01 -5.98
N VAL A 116 -14.36 -9.89 -6.13
CA VAL A 116 -14.51 -9.00 -7.30
C VAL A 116 -13.70 -9.58 -8.46
N PRO A 117 -14.28 -9.75 -9.66
CA PRO A 117 -13.53 -10.25 -10.80
C PRO A 117 -12.40 -9.26 -11.16
N ILE A 118 -11.17 -9.79 -11.24
CA ILE A 118 -9.91 -9.06 -11.53
C ILE A 118 -10.06 -8.10 -12.72
N ARG A 119 -10.78 -8.52 -13.77
CA ARG A 119 -10.98 -7.71 -14.99
C ARG A 119 -11.76 -6.43 -14.73
N LYS A 120 -12.66 -6.41 -13.73
CA LYS A 120 -13.45 -5.24 -13.37
C LYS A 120 -12.70 -4.32 -12.40
N SER A 121 -11.82 -4.86 -11.55
CA SER A 121 -11.04 -4.06 -10.59
C SER A 121 -9.78 -3.44 -11.20
N LEU A 122 -9.20 -4.07 -12.22
CA LEU A 122 -7.97 -3.61 -12.90
C LEU A 122 -8.00 -2.13 -13.34
N PRO A 123 -9.01 -1.62 -14.08
CA PRO A 123 -9.00 -0.22 -14.51
C PRO A 123 -9.09 0.74 -13.33
N GLY A 124 -9.82 0.38 -12.26
CA GLY A 124 -9.90 1.18 -11.04
C GLY A 124 -8.57 1.31 -10.34
N VAL A 125 -7.92 0.18 -10.07
CA VAL A 125 -6.60 0.17 -9.42
C VAL A 125 -5.54 0.85 -10.30
N ALA A 126 -5.58 0.65 -11.62
CA ALA A 126 -4.64 1.28 -12.54
C ALA A 126 -4.72 2.81 -12.50
N VAL A 127 -5.92 3.38 -12.47
CA VAL A 127 -6.11 4.84 -12.37
C VAL A 127 -5.59 5.37 -11.03
N VAL A 128 -5.86 4.68 -9.92
CA VAL A 128 -5.37 5.08 -8.59
C VAL A 128 -3.84 5.03 -8.53
N THR A 129 -3.24 3.96 -9.06
CA THR A 129 -1.78 3.83 -9.13
C THR A 129 -1.17 4.92 -10.01
N LEU A 130 -1.79 5.23 -11.15
CA LEU A 130 -1.33 6.30 -12.03
C LEU A 130 -1.39 7.66 -11.31
N LEU A 131 -2.49 7.94 -10.61
CA LEU A 131 -2.64 9.17 -9.83
C LEU A 131 -1.59 9.27 -8.72
N ALA A 132 -1.28 8.16 -8.04
CA ALA A 132 -0.23 8.10 -7.03
C ALA A 132 1.16 8.39 -7.61
N VAL A 133 1.48 7.85 -8.79
CA VAL A 133 2.73 8.15 -9.50
C VAL A 133 2.78 9.63 -9.89
N LEU A 134 1.69 10.19 -10.42
CA LEU A 134 1.62 11.63 -10.75
C LEU A 134 1.78 12.52 -9.52
N ALA A 135 1.12 12.20 -8.41
CA ALA A 135 1.23 12.93 -7.16
C ALA A 135 2.67 12.93 -6.62
N TRP A 136 3.35 11.79 -6.76
CA TRP A 136 4.73 11.66 -6.33
C TRP A 136 5.70 12.43 -7.23
N LEU A 137 5.48 12.40 -8.55
CA LEU A 137 6.23 13.24 -9.49
C LEU A 137 6.03 14.72 -9.19
N ALA A 138 4.80 15.15 -8.93
CA ALA A 138 4.50 16.54 -8.56
C ALA A 138 5.23 16.97 -7.28
N SER A 139 5.25 16.11 -6.26
CA SER A 139 5.98 16.36 -5.00
C SER A 139 7.50 16.45 -5.18
N THR A 140 8.03 15.87 -6.25
CA THR A 140 9.47 15.76 -6.52
C THR A 140 10.04 16.97 -7.31
N GLN A 141 9.18 17.92 -7.70
CA GLN A 141 9.57 19.19 -8.30
C GLN A 141 10.28 20.10 -7.28
N ALA A 142 11.40 20.73 -7.67
CA ALA A 142 12.29 21.48 -6.78
C ALA A 142 11.59 22.60 -5.99
N THR A 143 10.68 23.36 -6.61
CA THR A 143 9.91 24.43 -5.96
C THR A 143 8.90 23.90 -4.94
N ILE A 144 8.33 22.72 -5.22
CA ILE A 144 7.34 22.08 -4.33
C ILE A 144 8.06 21.41 -3.15
N LYS A 145 9.25 20.88 -3.38
CA LYS A 145 10.10 20.29 -2.35
C LYS A 145 10.59 21.33 -1.34
N SER A 146 10.91 22.55 -1.78
CA SER A 146 11.24 23.66 -0.86
C SER A 146 10.06 24.10 0.00
N LEU A 147 8.83 23.88 -0.46
CA LEU A 147 7.60 24.15 0.29
C LEU A 147 7.21 23.00 1.24
N GLN A 148 8.04 21.94 1.36
CA GLN A 148 7.77 20.73 2.15
C GLN A 148 6.40 20.07 1.86
N LEU A 149 5.85 20.29 0.67
CA LEU A 149 4.57 19.72 0.28
C LEU A 149 4.73 18.21 0.03
N SER A 150 4.15 17.43 0.94
CA SER A 150 4.15 15.97 0.87
C SER A 150 3.39 15.46 -0.35
N TYR A 151 3.85 14.34 -0.91
CA TYR A 151 3.16 13.58 -1.97
C TYR A 151 1.72 13.21 -1.57
N VAL A 152 1.44 13.06 -0.27
CA VAL A 152 0.10 12.76 0.25
C VAL A 152 -0.88 13.90 -0.06
N LEU A 153 -0.45 15.16 0.06
CA LEU A 153 -1.29 16.31 -0.26
C LEU A 153 -1.59 16.38 -1.76
N TRP A 154 -0.60 16.14 -2.61
CA TRP A 154 -0.79 16.09 -4.06
C TRP A 154 -1.72 14.96 -4.49
N ALA A 155 -1.64 13.80 -3.84
CA ALA A 155 -2.55 12.69 -4.09
C ALA A 155 -3.99 13.04 -3.68
N PHE A 156 -4.17 13.72 -2.54
CA PHE A 156 -5.48 14.17 -2.09
C PHE A 156 -6.09 15.20 -3.04
N VAL A 157 -5.31 16.22 -3.45
CA VAL A 157 -5.76 17.24 -4.42
C VAL A 157 -6.11 16.61 -5.76
N GLY A 158 -5.27 15.71 -6.27
CA GLY A 158 -5.55 15.00 -7.52
C GLY A 158 -6.81 14.13 -7.44
N GLY A 159 -7.03 13.47 -6.31
CA GLY A 159 -8.23 12.66 -6.07
C GLY A 159 -9.50 13.51 -6.00
N LEU A 160 -9.44 14.64 -5.29
CA LEU A 160 -10.55 15.59 -5.20
C LEU A 160 -10.86 16.21 -6.57
N PHE A 161 -9.83 16.61 -7.31
CA PHE A 161 -9.97 17.14 -8.66
C PHE A 161 -10.67 16.13 -9.58
N MET A 162 -10.25 14.86 -9.56
CA MET A 162 -10.89 13.84 -10.39
C MET A 162 -12.35 13.58 -9.97
N SER A 163 -12.62 13.50 -8.66
CA SER A 163 -13.97 13.30 -8.13
C SER A 163 -14.91 14.46 -8.47
N ASN A 164 -14.42 15.70 -8.45
CA ASN A 164 -15.21 16.90 -8.65
C ASN A 164 -15.39 17.27 -10.14
N VAL A 165 -14.39 17.01 -10.99
CA VAL A 165 -14.41 17.44 -12.40
C VAL A 165 -14.90 16.35 -13.34
N ILE A 166 -14.44 15.11 -13.16
CA ILE A 166 -14.75 13.99 -14.07
C ILE A 166 -15.91 13.17 -13.52
N GLY A 167 -16.09 13.16 -12.20
CA GLY A 167 -16.99 12.24 -11.51
C GLY A 167 -16.44 10.82 -11.50
N VAL A 168 -16.97 9.95 -10.63
CA VAL A 168 -16.51 8.56 -10.48
C VAL A 168 -17.34 7.64 -11.40
N PRO A 169 -16.82 7.20 -12.55
CA PRO A 169 -17.59 6.36 -13.46
C PRO A 169 -17.78 4.94 -12.89
N ASN A 170 -18.83 4.24 -13.35
CA ASN A 170 -19.23 2.94 -12.80
C ASN A 170 -18.17 1.84 -12.91
N TRP A 171 -17.24 1.95 -13.87
CA TRP A 171 -16.10 1.02 -14.01
C TRP A 171 -14.98 1.28 -12.99
N LEU A 172 -14.93 2.46 -12.38
CA LEU A 172 -13.92 2.82 -11.38
C LEU A 172 -14.33 2.36 -9.97
N LYS A 173 -15.64 2.37 -9.69
CA LYS A 173 -16.25 1.92 -8.43
C LYS A 173 -15.75 0.55 -7.92
N PRO A 174 -15.67 -0.53 -8.74
CA PRO A 174 -15.22 -1.84 -8.25
C PRO A 174 -13.74 -1.86 -7.80
N GLY A 175 -12.92 -0.91 -8.24
CA GLY A 175 -11.53 -0.79 -7.78
C GLY A 175 -11.35 0.05 -6.52
N LEU A 176 -12.37 0.80 -6.11
CA LEU A 176 -12.31 1.78 -5.02
C LEU A 176 -12.98 1.26 -3.74
N ARG A 177 -12.48 0.14 -3.19
CA ARG A 177 -12.93 -0.38 -1.89
C ARG A 177 -12.20 0.31 -0.74
N GLY A 178 -12.56 1.56 -0.50
CA GLY A 178 -11.94 2.41 0.53
C GLY A 178 -11.90 1.74 1.91
N GLU A 179 -12.96 1.02 2.30
CA GLU A 179 -13.03 0.31 3.58
C GLU A 179 -11.94 -0.77 3.73
N LEU A 180 -11.79 -1.66 2.74
CA LEU A 180 -10.75 -2.69 2.74
C LEU A 180 -9.36 -2.06 2.85
N PHE A 181 -9.08 -1.02 2.04
CA PHE A 181 -7.77 -0.38 2.01
C PHE A 181 -7.43 0.38 3.30
N ILE A 182 -8.42 1.05 3.89
CA ILE A 182 -8.24 1.75 5.17
C ILE A 182 -8.00 0.73 6.28
N LYS A 183 -8.77 -0.37 6.33
CA LYS A 183 -8.58 -1.44 7.33
C LYS A 183 -7.22 -2.12 7.19
N THR A 184 -6.84 -2.52 5.98
CA THR A 184 -5.51 -3.09 5.73
C THR A 184 -4.39 -2.11 6.07
N GLY A 185 -4.56 -0.82 5.75
CA GLY A 185 -3.60 0.23 6.10
C GLY A 185 -3.42 0.38 7.61
N LEU A 186 -4.51 0.37 8.38
CA LEU A 186 -4.48 0.44 9.84
C LEU A 186 -3.75 -0.78 10.44
N VAL A 187 -4.03 -1.99 9.95
CA VAL A 187 -3.35 -3.21 10.40
C VAL A 187 -1.85 -3.15 10.11
N LEU A 188 -1.47 -2.75 8.89
CA LEU A 188 -0.06 -2.65 8.49
C LEU A 188 0.68 -1.54 9.26
N MET A 189 0.03 -0.40 9.52
CA MET A 189 0.61 0.66 10.36
C MET A 189 0.80 0.20 11.80
N GLY A 190 -0.20 -0.47 12.38
CA GLY A 190 -0.11 -1.04 13.73
C GLY A 190 1.03 -2.04 13.83
N ALA A 191 1.11 -2.98 12.89
CA ALA A 191 2.20 -3.95 12.82
C ALA A 191 3.56 -3.25 12.70
N GLY A 192 3.71 -2.28 11.80
CA GLY A 192 4.97 -1.55 11.60
C GLY A 192 5.44 -0.80 12.85
N LEU A 193 4.52 -0.16 13.58
CA LEU A 193 4.85 0.55 14.82
C LEU A 193 5.19 -0.41 15.96
N LEU A 194 4.40 -1.48 16.14
CA LEU A 194 4.60 -2.47 17.21
C LEU A 194 5.89 -3.26 16.99
N PHE A 195 6.09 -3.84 15.80
CA PHE A 195 7.32 -4.55 15.47
C PHE A 195 8.54 -3.62 15.48
N GLY A 196 8.40 -2.39 14.99
CA GLY A 196 9.47 -1.39 15.05
C GLY A 196 9.90 -1.07 16.48
N THR A 197 8.96 -1.00 17.42
CA THR A 197 9.25 -0.76 18.83
C THR A 197 9.83 -2.01 19.51
N LEU A 198 9.27 -3.20 19.23
CA LEU A 198 9.79 -4.48 19.72
C LEU A 198 11.22 -4.75 19.27
N MET A 199 11.53 -4.54 17.98
CA MET A 199 12.88 -4.74 17.45
C MET A 199 13.90 -3.76 18.05
N LYS A 200 13.50 -2.52 18.34
CA LYS A 200 14.35 -1.53 19.02
C LYS A 200 14.65 -1.92 20.47
N LEU A 201 13.70 -2.55 21.14
CA LEU A 201 13.86 -3.02 22.53
C LEU A 201 14.55 -4.39 22.60
N GLY A 202 14.55 -5.19 21.53
CA GLY A 202 15.18 -6.50 21.49
C GLY A 202 14.52 -7.53 22.42
N PRO A 203 15.30 -8.49 22.98
CA PRO A 203 14.78 -9.51 23.90
C PRO A 203 13.93 -8.99 25.07
N PRO A 204 14.30 -7.88 25.77
CA PRO A 204 13.46 -7.38 26.86
C PRO A 204 12.12 -6.79 26.36
N GLY A 205 12.06 -6.27 25.13
CA GLY A 205 10.79 -5.84 24.52
C GLY A 205 9.80 -6.98 24.34
N ILE A 206 10.29 -8.14 23.88
CA ILE A 206 9.47 -9.35 23.69
C ILE A 206 8.94 -9.85 25.04
N LEU A 207 9.81 -9.94 26.06
CA LEU A 207 9.42 -10.42 27.38
C LEU A 207 8.39 -9.53 28.07
N VAL A 208 8.54 -8.20 28.00
CA VAL A 208 7.56 -7.27 28.59
C VAL A 208 6.22 -7.36 27.85
N SER A 209 6.23 -7.44 26.52
CA SER A 209 4.99 -7.59 25.74
C SER A 209 4.25 -8.90 26.06
N TRP A 210 4.95 -9.99 26.32
CA TRP A 210 4.32 -11.27 26.66
C TRP A 210 3.76 -11.28 28.09
N ILE A 211 4.43 -10.60 29.03
CA ILE A 211 4.05 -10.58 30.45
C ILE A 211 2.96 -9.54 30.75
N THR A 212 2.97 -8.39 30.08
CA THR A 212 2.11 -7.24 30.42
C THR A 212 0.83 -7.14 29.57
N THR A 213 0.67 -7.96 28.53
CA THR A 213 -0.58 -8.02 27.76
C THR A 213 -1.52 -9.06 28.39
N PRO A 214 -2.66 -8.68 29.00
CA PRO A 214 -3.68 -9.63 29.43
C PRO A 214 -4.46 -10.23 28.25
#